data_AF-A0A4Y9RK08-F1
#
_entry.id   AF-A0A4Y9RK08-F1
#
_cell.length_a   1.000
_cell.length_b   1.000
_cell.length_c   1.000
_cell.angle_alpha   90.00
_cell.angle_beta   90.00
_cell.angle_gamma   90.00
#
_symmetry.space_group_name_H-M   'P 1'
#
loop_
_entity.id
_entity.type
_entity.pdbx_description
1 polymer ?
#
loop_
_entity_poly.entity_id
_entity_poly.type
_entity_poly.pdbx_seq_one_letter_code
_entity_poly.pdbx_strand_id
1 'polypeptide(L)'
;MLFLQLINMAASSSFESFAVVFLRLVPGAALALSLAGPARAERRIADDPLAGTVVDETVTVAGHEFFQAFIAAWRESDGSERHSLRIVERASARFGSQLWIESAQRRVFQAAVPASREARRTLAEDTAGWVARQAAEADVERLLFRDPDLGHDEL
;
A
#
# COMPACT_ATOMS: atom_id res chain seq x y z
N MET A 1 -41.98 18.89 6.58
CA MET A 1 -41.72 18.14 5.34
C MET A 1 -41.00 19.05 4.36
N LEU A 2 -39.67 19.18 4.42
CA LEU A 2 -38.87 19.76 3.34
C LEU A 2 -37.37 19.58 3.68
N PHE A 3 -36.79 18.41 3.40
CA PHE A 3 -35.34 18.21 3.52
C PHE A 3 -34.86 17.04 2.64
N LEU A 4 -35.37 16.94 1.41
CA LEU A 4 -34.92 15.91 0.47
C LEU A 4 -35.07 16.42 -0.98
N GLN A 5 -34.18 17.31 -1.44
CA GLN A 5 -34.07 17.53 -2.89
C GLN A 5 -32.74 18.11 -3.44
N LEU A 6 -31.61 18.06 -2.74
CA LEU A 6 -30.36 18.62 -3.29
C LEU A 6 -29.12 17.74 -3.04
N ILE A 7 -29.20 16.46 -3.43
CA ILE A 7 -28.01 15.57 -3.50
C ILE A 7 -27.72 15.12 -4.94
N ASN A 8 -28.35 15.72 -5.96
CA ASN A 8 -28.08 15.33 -7.35
C ASN A 8 -27.99 16.53 -8.28
N MET A 9 -26.91 17.30 -8.20
CA MET A 9 -26.37 18.06 -9.33
C MET A 9 -24.99 18.65 -9.00
N ALA A 10 -23.91 17.88 -9.17
CA ALA A 10 -22.56 18.40 -9.47
C ALA A 10 -21.57 17.23 -9.60
N ALA A 11 -21.70 16.45 -10.66
CA ALA A 11 -20.52 15.87 -11.27
C ALA A 11 -19.73 17.02 -11.89
N SER A 12 -18.73 17.54 -11.18
CA SER A 12 -17.53 18.21 -11.72
C SER A 12 -16.77 18.89 -10.58
N SER A 13 -15.47 18.66 -10.53
CA SER A 13 -14.42 19.51 -9.96
C SER A 13 -14.53 19.97 -8.48
N SER A 14 -13.94 19.19 -7.57
CA SER A 14 -13.02 19.71 -6.55
C SER A 14 -12.52 18.59 -5.65
N PHE A 15 -11.30 18.16 -5.93
CA PHE A 15 -10.51 17.26 -5.11
C PHE A 15 -9.85 18.11 -4.02
N GLU A 16 -10.57 18.46 -2.97
CA GLU A 16 -10.03 19.30 -1.90
C GLU A 16 -10.43 18.76 -0.51
N SER A 17 -9.41 18.59 0.32
CA SER A 17 -9.45 18.50 1.77
C SER A 17 -9.90 17.18 2.42
N PHE A 18 -8.96 16.24 2.54
CA PHE A 18 -8.83 15.48 3.79
C PHE A 18 -7.40 15.60 4.33
N ALA A 19 -7.34 16.15 5.55
CA ALA A 19 -6.17 16.57 6.29
C ALA A 19 -4.97 15.60 6.22
N VAL A 20 -3.91 16.06 5.55
CA VAL A 20 -2.57 15.51 5.70
C VAL A 20 -1.98 16.07 6.99
N VAL A 21 -1.98 15.27 8.05
CA VAL A 21 -1.21 15.58 9.26
C VAL A 21 0.25 15.17 9.00
N PHE A 22 1.00 16.06 8.36
CA PHE A 22 2.45 16.09 8.47
C PHE A 22 2.82 16.98 9.65
N LEU A 23 3.17 16.38 10.79
CA LEU A 23 3.94 17.09 11.81
C LEU A 23 5.30 16.42 11.97
N ARG A 24 6.28 16.94 11.21
CA ARG A 24 7.68 16.80 11.54
C ARG A 24 8.00 17.75 12.70
N LEU A 25 8.47 17.18 13.81
CA LEU A 25 9.33 17.88 14.75
C LEU A 25 10.38 16.88 15.25
N VAL A 26 11.59 16.96 14.70
CA VAL A 26 12.77 16.30 15.26
C VAL A 26 13.76 17.40 15.60
N PRO A 27 14.05 17.63 16.89
CA PRO A 27 15.29 18.25 17.28
C PRO A 27 16.13 17.27 18.11
N GLY A 28 17.41 17.14 17.74
CA GLY A 28 18.46 16.84 18.71
C GLY A 28 19.04 15.42 18.70
N ALA A 29 20.14 15.29 17.97
CA ALA A 29 21.40 14.67 18.39
C ALA A 29 21.41 13.25 18.99
N ALA A 30 21.98 12.32 18.22
CA ALA A 30 23.29 11.72 18.57
C ALA A 30 23.89 11.06 17.33
N LEU A 31 25.07 11.52 16.94
CA LEU A 31 25.90 10.92 15.91
C LEU A 31 26.47 9.61 16.47
N ALA A 32 25.93 8.46 16.05
CA ALA A 32 26.60 7.17 16.22
C ALA A 32 26.97 6.67 14.82
N LEU A 33 28.25 6.81 14.49
CA LEU A 33 28.84 6.32 13.24
C LEU A 33 28.87 4.78 13.29
N SER A 34 27.74 4.14 12.99
CA SER A 34 27.67 2.69 12.83
C SER A 34 28.15 2.33 11.43
N LEU A 35 29.40 1.84 11.34
CA LEU A 35 30.02 1.30 10.12
C LEU A 35 29.49 -0.11 9.76
N ALA A 36 28.25 -0.42 10.14
CA ALA A 36 27.57 -1.60 9.63
C ALA A 36 27.00 -1.26 8.24
N GLY A 37 27.73 -1.62 7.19
CA GLY A 37 27.25 -1.51 5.82
C GLY A 37 25.86 -2.14 5.67
N PRO A 38 25.00 -1.64 4.76
CA PRO A 38 23.64 -2.15 4.56
C PRO A 38 23.66 -3.51 3.84
N ALA A 39 24.32 -4.51 4.40
CA ALA A 39 24.28 -5.89 3.93
C ALA A 39 23.02 -6.59 4.48
N ARG A 40 21.82 -6.10 4.14
CA ARG A 40 20.57 -6.84 4.41
C ARG A 40 19.39 -6.56 3.48
N ALA A 41 19.54 -5.86 2.35
CA ALA A 41 18.37 -5.55 1.51
C ALA A 41 18.54 -5.83 0.01
N GLU A 42 19.58 -6.55 -0.40
CA GLU A 42 19.68 -7.07 -1.77
C GLU A 42 19.37 -8.57 -1.80
N ARG A 43 18.26 -8.97 -1.17
CA ARG A 43 17.72 -10.30 -1.48
C ARG A 43 17.14 -10.18 -2.88
N ARG A 44 17.84 -10.76 -3.86
CA ARG A 44 17.42 -10.80 -5.27
C ARG A 44 15.93 -11.19 -5.33
N ILE A 45 15.06 -10.23 -5.64
CA ILE A 45 13.61 -10.40 -5.80
C ILE A 45 13.29 -11.23 -7.07
N ALA A 46 14.32 -11.59 -7.84
CA ALA A 46 14.18 -12.40 -9.05
C ALA A 46 13.52 -13.76 -8.81
N ASP A 47 13.60 -14.30 -7.59
CA ASP A 47 12.91 -15.53 -7.16
C ASP A 47 12.26 -15.33 -5.78
N ASP A 48 11.30 -14.40 -5.64
CA ASP A 48 10.46 -14.36 -4.42
C ASP A 48 9.51 -15.57 -4.43
N PRO A 49 9.70 -16.59 -3.56
CA PRO A 49 8.81 -17.76 -3.52
C PRO A 49 7.37 -17.41 -3.10
N LEU A 50 7.14 -16.19 -2.61
CA LEU A 50 5.83 -15.68 -2.22
C LEU A 50 5.19 -14.79 -3.30
N ALA A 51 5.82 -14.63 -4.48
CA ALA A 51 5.23 -13.87 -5.58
C ALA A 51 3.79 -14.33 -5.87
N GLY A 52 2.87 -13.36 -6.01
CA GLY A 52 1.45 -13.62 -6.24
C GLY A 52 0.68 -14.07 -5.00
N THR A 53 1.33 -14.11 -3.82
CA THR A 53 0.67 -14.41 -2.55
C THR A 53 0.28 -13.14 -1.83
N VAL A 54 -0.93 -13.10 -1.28
CA VAL A 54 -1.35 -12.06 -0.35
C VAL A 54 -1.65 -12.68 1.01
N VAL A 55 -0.96 -12.19 2.04
CA VAL A 55 -1.09 -12.68 3.41
C VAL A 55 -2.12 -11.83 4.15
N ASP A 56 -3.16 -12.48 4.69
CA ASP A 56 -4.15 -11.87 5.58
C ASP A 56 -3.68 -11.95 7.04
N GLU A 57 -3.41 -10.80 7.65
CA GLU A 57 -3.21 -10.66 9.09
C GLU A 57 -4.21 -9.69 9.71
N THR A 58 -5.42 -9.66 9.15
CA THR A 58 -6.55 -8.97 9.76
C THR A 58 -7.12 -9.79 10.92
N VAL A 59 -7.58 -9.09 11.95
CA VAL A 59 -8.04 -9.70 13.22
C VAL A 59 -9.49 -9.38 13.54
N THR A 60 -10.07 -8.34 12.94
CA THR A 60 -11.48 -8.00 13.12
C THR A 60 -12.32 -8.36 11.91
N VAL A 61 -13.64 -8.44 12.11
CA VAL A 61 -14.62 -8.59 11.03
C VAL A 61 -14.48 -7.44 10.01
N ALA A 62 -14.25 -6.22 10.50
CA ALA A 62 -14.10 -5.07 9.63
C ALA A 62 -12.84 -5.19 8.76
N GLY A 63 -11.71 -5.58 9.36
CA GLY A 63 -10.47 -5.84 8.64
C GLY A 63 -10.62 -6.95 7.60
N HIS A 64 -11.27 -8.07 7.95
CA HIS A 64 -11.47 -9.16 7.02
C HIS A 64 -12.39 -8.77 5.85
N GLU A 65 -13.43 -7.97 6.10
CA GLU A 65 -14.29 -7.44 5.02
C GLU A 65 -13.51 -6.50 4.08
N PHE A 66 -12.58 -5.70 4.61
CA PHE A 66 -11.66 -4.93 3.79
C PHE A 66 -10.75 -5.84 2.95
N PHE A 67 -10.17 -6.87 3.57
CA PHE A 67 -9.29 -7.83 2.89
C PHE A 67 -9.99 -8.51 1.71
N GLN A 68 -11.22 -9.00 1.91
CA GLN A 68 -11.97 -9.68 0.84
C GLN A 68 -12.24 -8.75 -0.35
N ALA A 69 -12.67 -7.51 -0.10
CA ALA A 69 -12.89 -6.51 -1.15
C ALA A 69 -11.59 -6.13 -1.86
N PHE A 70 -10.50 -5.98 -1.10
CA PHE A 70 -9.18 -5.67 -1.65
C PHE A 70 -8.68 -6.79 -2.57
N ILE A 71 -8.76 -8.06 -2.15
CA ILE A 71 -8.29 -9.19 -2.96
C ILE A 71 -9.10 -9.34 -4.24
N ALA A 72 -10.40 -9.10 -4.20
CA ALA A 72 -11.25 -9.13 -5.39
C ALA A 72 -10.74 -8.13 -6.44
N ALA A 73 -10.54 -6.87 -6.05
CA ALA A 73 -10.02 -5.83 -6.95
C ALA A 73 -8.55 -6.04 -7.34
N TRP A 74 -7.72 -6.54 -6.42
CA TRP A 74 -6.30 -6.80 -6.65
C TRP A 74 -6.08 -7.86 -7.71
N ARG A 75 -6.87 -8.96 -7.68
CA ARG A 75 -6.76 -10.05 -8.65
C ARG A 75 -7.16 -9.66 -10.07
N GLU A 76 -7.97 -8.62 -10.21
CA GLU A 76 -8.33 -8.05 -11.52
C GLU A 76 -7.23 -7.13 -12.07
N SER A 77 -6.24 -6.78 -11.26
CA SER A 77 -5.14 -5.89 -11.66
C SER A 77 -4.02 -6.65 -12.36
N ASP A 78 -3.53 -6.08 -13.46
CA ASP A 78 -2.40 -6.63 -14.21
C ASP A 78 -1.12 -6.66 -13.36
N GLY A 79 -0.43 -7.79 -13.34
CA GLY A 79 0.82 -7.96 -12.60
C GLY A 79 0.65 -8.31 -11.14
N SER A 80 -0.58 -8.42 -10.64
CA SER A 80 -0.87 -8.84 -9.26
C SER A 80 -0.23 -10.17 -8.89
N GLU A 81 -0.06 -11.08 -9.85
CA GLU A 81 0.56 -12.40 -9.71
C GLU A 81 2.07 -12.37 -9.47
N ARG A 82 2.74 -11.23 -9.72
CA ARG A 82 4.19 -11.08 -9.54
C ARG A 82 4.56 -10.47 -8.20
N HIS A 83 3.60 -9.89 -7.49
CA HIS A 83 3.85 -9.14 -6.27
C HIS A 83 3.33 -9.89 -5.05
N SER A 84 4.14 -9.92 -4.00
CA SER A 84 3.75 -10.43 -2.69
C SER A 84 3.27 -9.26 -1.82
N LEU A 85 2.09 -9.40 -1.24
CA LEU A 85 1.49 -8.38 -0.37
C LEU A 85 1.19 -8.95 1.01
N ARG A 86 1.26 -8.09 2.02
CA ARG A 86 0.86 -8.42 3.39
C ARG A 86 -0.05 -7.33 3.93
N ILE A 87 -1.24 -7.71 4.37
CA ILE A 87 -2.25 -6.80 4.91
C ILE A 87 -2.35 -7.05 6.40
N VAL A 88 -1.96 -6.05 7.19
CA VAL A 88 -1.85 -6.19 8.64
C VAL A 88 -2.83 -5.27 9.32
N GLU A 89 -3.57 -5.81 10.29
CA GLU A 89 -4.46 -5.02 11.13
C GLU A 89 -3.94 -4.94 12.57
N ARG A 90 -4.08 -3.76 13.16
CA ARG A 90 -3.93 -3.54 14.60
C ARG A 90 -5.26 -3.04 15.18
N ALA A 91 -5.97 -3.94 15.85
CA ALA A 91 -7.15 -3.59 16.61
C ALA A 91 -6.79 -2.82 17.89
N SER A 92 -7.43 -1.68 18.12
CA SER A 92 -7.33 -0.92 19.36
C SER A 92 -8.71 -0.55 19.88
N ALA A 93 -8.99 -0.89 21.13
CA ALA A 93 -10.26 -0.52 21.78
C ALA A 93 -10.44 1.00 21.90
N ARG A 94 -9.34 1.77 21.91
CA ARG A 94 -9.36 3.22 22.16
C ARG A 94 -9.45 4.06 20.89
N PHE A 95 -8.87 3.57 19.79
CA PHE A 95 -8.72 4.33 18.54
C PHE A 95 -9.37 3.64 17.33
N GLY A 96 -10.00 2.49 17.54
CA GLY A 96 -10.52 1.65 16.47
C GLY A 96 -9.44 0.76 15.85
N SER A 97 -9.76 0.21 14.68
CA SER A 97 -8.84 -0.62 13.91
C SER A 97 -8.02 0.22 12.94
N GLN A 98 -6.72 -0.06 12.86
CA GLN A 98 -5.83 0.50 11.86
C GLN A 98 -5.29 -0.63 10.99
N LEU A 99 -5.19 -0.41 9.68
CA LEU A 99 -4.63 -1.35 8.73
C LEU A 99 -3.44 -0.73 8.00
N TRP A 100 -2.50 -1.57 7.59
CA TRP A 100 -1.46 -1.19 6.64
C TRP A 100 -1.15 -2.32 5.67
N ILE A 101 -0.62 -1.94 4.51
CA ILE A 101 -0.23 -2.86 3.45
C ILE A 101 1.28 -2.77 3.26
N GLU A 102 1.93 -3.92 3.22
CA GLU A 102 3.35 -4.07 2.95
C GLU A 102 3.56 -4.77 1.59
N SER A 103 4.47 -4.23 0.78
CA SER A 103 4.96 -4.81 -0.47
C SER A 103 6.48 -4.79 -0.43
N ALA A 104 7.14 -5.92 -0.76
CA ALA A 104 8.60 -6.07 -0.68
C ALA A 104 9.17 -5.58 0.68
N GLN A 105 8.52 -5.98 1.78
CA GLN A 105 8.88 -5.59 3.16
C GLN A 105 8.86 -4.07 3.46
N ARG A 106 8.27 -3.27 2.58
CA ARG A 106 8.07 -1.83 2.77
C ARG A 106 6.58 -1.53 2.91
N ARG A 107 6.23 -0.70 3.90
CA ARG A 107 4.85 -0.22 4.05
C ARG A 107 4.51 0.74 2.91
N VAL A 108 3.50 0.40 2.13
CA VAL A 108 3.02 1.21 1.00
C VAL A 108 1.78 2.00 1.37
N PHE A 109 0.92 1.47 2.24
CA PHE A 109 -0.34 2.11 2.61
C PHE A 109 -0.63 1.97 4.10
N GLN A 110 -1.33 2.95 4.67
CA GLN A 110 -1.82 2.90 6.05
C GLN A 110 -3.09 3.72 6.19
N ALA A 111 -4.13 3.16 6.80
CA ALA A 111 -5.39 3.85 7.06
C ALA A 111 -6.12 3.30 8.30
N ALA A 112 -7.02 4.09 8.87
CA ALA A 112 -8.01 3.58 9.81
C ALA A 112 -9.10 2.80 9.05
N VAL A 113 -9.61 1.72 9.64
CA VAL A 113 -10.68 0.91 9.05
C VAL A 113 -12.03 1.63 9.24
N PRO A 114 -12.76 2.00 8.18
CA PRO A 114 -14.06 2.65 8.32
C PRO A 114 -15.10 1.73 8.97
N ALA A 115 -15.97 2.30 9.81
CA ALA A 115 -17.10 1.57 10.40
C ALA A 115 -18.18 1.24 9.35
N SER A 116 -18.40 2.13 8.37
CA SER A 116 -19.33 1.90 7.26
C SER A 116 -18.80 0.81 6.32
N ARG A 117 -19.67 -0.17 5.99
CA ARG A 117 -19.36 -1.26 5.04
C ARG A 117 -19.08 -0.72 3.64
N GLU A 118 -19.88 0.24 3.19
CA GLU A 118 -19.71 0.86 1.87
C GLU A 118 -18.39 1.63 1.78
N ALA A 119 -18.12 2.52 2.74
CA ALA A 119 -16.88 3.30 2.77
C ALA A 119 -15.64 2.39 2.84
N ARG A 120 -15.74 1.26 3.55
CA ARG A 120 -14.66 0.28 3.65
C ARG A 120 -14.43 -0.46 2.33
N ARG A 121 -15.50 -0.81 1.63
CA ARG A 121 -15.41 -1.42 0.29
C ARG A 121 -14.75 -0.47 -0.70
N THR A 122 -15.23 0.78 -0.77
CA THR A 122 -14.63 1.82 -1.62
C THR A 122 -13.15 2.02 -1.28
N LEU A 123 -12.80 2.13 0.00
CA LEU A 123 -11.41 2.22 0.43
C LEU A 123 -10.57 1.05 -0.05
N ALA A 124 -11.09 -0.18 0.04
CA ALA A 124 -10.38 -1.38 -0.40
C ALA A 124 -10.14 -1.40 -1.91
N GLU A 125 -11.16 -1.09 -2.70
CA GLU A 125 -11.10 -1.02 -4.17
C GLU A 125 -10.13 0.09 -4.62
N ASP A 126 -10.24 1.30 -4.06
CA ASP A 126 -9.34 2.43 -4.35
C ASP A 126 -7.89 2.09 -3.99
N THR A 127 -7.69 1.46 -2.83
CA THR A 127 -6.35 1.08 -2.36
C THR A 127 -5.75 0.00 -3.26
N ALA A 128 -6.53 -0.99 -3.70
CA ALA A 128 -6.05 -2.02 -4.63
C ALA A 128 -5.59 -1.40 -5.96
N GLY A 129 -6.38 -0.49 -6.55
CA GLY A 129 -5.99 0.21 -7.77
C GLY A 129 -4.77 1.12 -7.57
N TRP A 130 -4.62 1.74 -6.40
CA TRP A 130 -3.42 2.51 -6.08
C TRP A 130 -2.17 1.63 -5.94
N VAL A 131 -2.25 0.52 -5.18
CA VAL A 131 -1.14 -0.42 -5.01
C VAL A 131 -0.73 -1.05 -6.34
N ALA A 132 -1.69 -1.38 -7.22
CA ALA A 132 -1.41 -1.94 -8.54
C ALA A 132 -0.60 -0.98 -9.42
N ARG A 133 -0.98 0.30 -9.45
CA ARG A 133 -0.21 1.33 -10.18
C ARG A 133 1.20 1.49 -9.63
N GLN A 134 1.35 1.54 -8.31
CA GLN A 134 2.66 1.62 -7.66
C GLN A 134 3.54 0.39 -7.97
N ALA A 135 2.94 -0.79 -8.00
CA ALA A 135 3.63 -2.03 -8.34
C ALA A 135 4.09 -2.07 -9.81
N ALA A 136 3.25 -1.58 -10.73
CA ALA A 136 3.60 -1.45 -12.14
C ALA A 136 4.71 -0.42 -12.38
N GLU A 137 4.67 0.74 -11.71
CA GLU A 137 5.75 1.74 -11.75
C GLU A 137 7.08 1.14 -11.26
N ALA A 138 7.05 0.38 -10.16
CA ALA A 138 8.23 -0.31 -9.63
C ALA A 138 8.75 -1.43 -10.54
N ASP A 139 7.89 -2.04 -11.37
CA ASP A 139 8.31 -3.01 -12.40
C ASP A 139 9.03 -2.30 -13.55
N VAL A 140 8.51 -1.17 -14.02
CA VAL A 140 9.14 -0.36 -15.09
C VAL A 140 10.50 0.16 -14.64
N GLU A 141 10.58 0.72 -13.44
CA GLU A 141 11.83 1.18 -12.85
C GLU A 141 12.87 0.05 -12.81
N ARG A 142 12.45 -1.15 -12.38
CA ARG A 142 13.31 -2.33 -12.34
C ARG A 142 13.79 -2.76 -13.72
N LEU A 143 12.93 -2.73 -14.75
CA LEU A 143 13.33 -3.08 -16.11
C LEU A 143 14.32 -2.06 -16.69
N LEU A 144 14.09 -0.77 -16.44
CA LEU A 144 14.94 0.30 -16.94
C LEU A 144 16.34 0.28 -16.30
N PHE A 145 16.43 -0.02 -15.00
CA PHE A 145 17.71 -0.10 -14.28
C PHE A 145 18.36 -1.49 -14.27
N ARG A 146 17.63 -2.54 -14.69
CA ARG A 146 18.19 -3.88 -14.93
C ARG A 146 18.84 -4.00 -16.31
N ASP A 147 18.83 -2.95 -17.11
CA ASP A 147 19.61 -2.83 -18.34
C ASP A 147 20.85 -1.93 -18.13
N PRO A 148 21.90 -2.38 -17.40
CA PRO A 148 23.23 -1.89 -17.63
C PRO A 148 23.86 -2.79 -18.70
N ASP A 149 24.07 -2.18 -19.85
CA ASP A 149 25.23 -2.30 -20.71
C ASP A 149 26.55 -2.39 -19.87
N LEU A 150 26.72 -3.49 -19.11
CA LEU A 150 28.02 -4.05 -18.78
C LEU A 150 28.41 -4.84 -20.01
N GLY A 151 28.90 -4.08 -20.97
CA GLY A 151 29.58 -4.54 -22.16
C GLY A 151 30.49 -5.72 -21.81
N HIS A 152 30.24 -6.76 -22.57
CA HIS A 152 31.21 -7.75 -22.98
C HIS A 152 32.58 -7.09 -23.29
N ASP A 153 33.52 -7.17 -22.36
CA ASP A 153 34.97 -7.00 -22.55
C ASP A 153 35.59 -7.80 -21.37
N GLU A 154 36.03 -9.06 -21.48
CA GLU A 154 37.13 -9.58 -22.32
C GLU A 154 38.37 -8.69 -22.29
N LEU A 155 39.10 -8.71 -21.15
CA LEU A 155 40.56 -8.52 -21.09
C LEU A 155 41.19 -9.43 -20.01
#